data_AF-A0A7W9NLS3-F1
#
_entry.id   AF-A0A7W9NLS3-F1
#
_cell.length_a   1.000
_cell.length_b   1.000
_cell.length_c   1.000
_cell.angle_alpha   90.00
_cell.angle_beta   90.00
_cell.angle_gamma   90.00
#
_symmetry.space_group_name_H-M   'P 1'
#
loop_
_entity.id
_entity.type
_entity.pdbx_description
1 polymer ?
#
loop_
_entity_poly.entity_id
_entity_poly.type
_entity_poly.pdbx_seq_one_letter_code
_entity_poly.pdbx_strand_id
1 'polypeptide(L)'
;MGFELDTDTFAARAREVAAVIPGAHYVELEGLAHGAPFSDPQHVWPPVIDFLRRHHRPHRLPPTSELQLSGRTGTIARMAQNATSAAHECIFCAIVARQAEASVVYEDETVVAFMDLKPVTPGHLLVVPREHAVGLEDLDGATSAHVWSVGHDMARALRRSRMRCEGINVLLCDGEVAFQSVFHFHLHVIPRYAGDGWTFKAESPERKRSLLDSDAQAIKDAITGRTDW
;
A
#
# COMPACT_ATOMS: atom_id res chain seq x y z
N MET A 1 13.99 30.53 -6.26
CA MET A 1 15.41 30.11 -6.20
C MET A 1 15.39 28.59 -6.29
N GLY A 2 15.74 28.04 -7.46
CA GLY A 2 15.63 26.61 -7.73
C GLY A 2 16.69 25.81 -6.97
N PHE A 3 16.31 24.68 -6.40
CA PHE A 3 17.25 23.66 -5.94
C PHE A 3 17.60 22.79 -7.16
N GLU A 4 18.68 23.14 -7.85
CA GLU A 4 19.42 22.17 -8.67
C GLU A 4 20.15 21.25 -7.68
N LEU A 5 19.68 20.01 -7.55
CA LEU A 5 20.48 18.97 -6.93
C LEU A 5 21.60 18.63 -7.91
N ASP A 6 22.80 19.08 -7.58
CA ASP A 6 24.03 18.72 -8.27
C ASP A 6 24.11 17.19 -8.44
N THR A 7 24.25 16.75 -9.69
CA THR A 7 24.25 15.35 -10.11
C THR A 7 25.38 14.55 -9.46
N ASP A 8 26.50 15.22 -9.17
CA ASP A 8 27.65 14.61 -8.51
C ASP A 8 27.31 14.25 -7.05
N THR A 9 26.47 15.07 -6.40
CA THR A 9 26.00 14.83 -5.03
C THR A 9 25.06 13.61 -4.96
N PHE A 10 24.23 13.37 -5.97
CA PHE A 10 23.32 12.21 -5.99
C PHE A 10 24.07 10.88 -6.18
N ALA A 11 24.99 10.83 -7.14
CA ALA A 11 25.80 9.63 -7.39
C ALA A 11 26.66 9.27 -6.17
N ALA A 12 27.24 10.27 -5.49
CA ALA A 12 27.99 10.08 -4.25
C ALA A 12 27.11 9.43 -3.15
N ARG A 13 25.88 9.93 -2.95
CA ARG A 13 24.95 9.39 -1.94
C ARG A 13 24.47 7.97 -2.27
N ALA A 14 24.20 7.68 -3.54
CA ALA A 14 23.82 6.33 -3.96
C ALA A 14 24.94 5.30 -3.71
N ARG A 15 26.20 5.68 -3.92
CA ARG A 15 27.37 4.84 -3.61
C ARG A 15 27.52 4.61 -2.09
N GLU A 16 27.32 5.64 -1.26
CA GLU A 16 27.34 5.50 0.21
C GLU A 16 26.27 4.53 0.72
N VAL A 17 25.05 4.62 0.19
CA VAL A 17 23.94 3.73 0.58
C VAL A 17 24.21 2.29 0.15
N ALA A 18 24.75 2.07 -1.04
CA ALA A 18 25.10 0.72 -1.49
C ALA A 18 26.20 0.08 -0.62
N ALA A 19 27.13 0.88 -0.07
CA ALA A 19 28.24 0.38 0.74
C ALA A 19 27.81 -0.18 2.11
N VAL A 20 26.66 0.23 2.63
CA VAL A 20 26.17 -0.19 3.96
C VAL A 20 25.13 -1.30 3.92
N ILE A 21 24.68 -1.71 2.73
CA ILE A 21 23.69 -2.77 2.54
C ILE A 21 24.41 -4.04 2.04
N PRO A 22 24.49 -5.12 2.85
CA PRO A 22 25.15 -6.36 2.44
C PRO A 22 24.57 -6.95 1.15
N GLY A 23 25.42 -7.08 0.12
CA GLY A 23 25.02 -7.62 -1.19
C GLY A 23 24.50 -6.59 -2.21
N ALA A 24 24.43 -5.31 -1.84
CA ALA A 24 24.10 -4.24 -2.78
C ALA A 24 25.33 -3.77 -3.57
N HIS A 25 25.13 -3.43 -4.85
CA HIS A 25 26.16 -2.83 -5.69
C HIS A 25 25.56 -1.65 -6.45
N TYR A 26 26.27 -0.51 -6.44
CA TYR A 26 25.95 0.61 -7.30
C TYR A 26 26.38 0.30 -8.73
N VAL A 27 25.49 0.50 -9.70
CA VAL A 27 25.77 0.32 -11.13
C VAL A 27 25.43 1.61 -11.85
N GLU A 28 26.43 2.18 -12.52
CA GLU A 28 26.27 3.37 -13.35
C GLU A 28 25.80 2.94 -14.75
N LEU A 29 24.67 3.46 -15.20
CA LEU A 29 24.11 3.12 -16.50
C LEU A 29 24.51 4.20 -17.53
N GLU A 30 25.45 3.87 -18.41
CA GLU A 30 25.89 4.77 -19.48
C GLU A 30 24.72 5.17 -20.41
N GLY A 31 24.60 6.47 -20.69
CA GLY A 31 23.60 7.03 -21.62
C GLY A 31 22.30 7.53 -20.97
N LEU A 32 22.07 7.27 -19.69
CA LEU A 32 21.01 7.90 -18.91
C LEU A 32 21.56 9.19 -18.29
N ALA A 33 21.45 10.32 -19.01
CA ALA A 33 21.86 11.62 -18.49
C ALA A 33 21.19 11.87 -17.12
N HIS A 34 22.00 12.07 -16.08
CA HIS A 34 21.57 12.26 -14.68
C HIS A 34 20.78 13.56 -14.41
N GLY A 35 20.23 14.19 -15.45
CA GLY A 35 19.56 15.48 -15.40
C GLY A 35 18.10 15.50 -15.87
N ALA A 36 17.44 14.35 -16.05
CA ALA A 36 15.99 14.38 -16.20
C ALA A 36 15.37 14.54 -14.79
N PRO A 37 14.66 15.64 -14.48
CA PRO A 37 13.79 15.65 -13.31
C PRO A 37 12.82 14.47 -13.41
N PHE A 38 12.15 14.16 -12.30
CA PHE A 38 11.10 13.14 -12.12
C PHE A 38 9.86 13.31 -13.07
N SER A 39 10.04 13.78 -14.30
CA SER A 39 9.02 14.27 -15.21
C SER A 39 8.85 13.44 -16.50
N ASP A 40 9.73 12.48 -16.83
CA ASP A 40 9.48 11.59 -17.97
C ASP A 40 9.73 10.09 -17.67
N PRO A 41 8.71 9.36 -17.21
CA PRO A 41 8.77 7.92 -16.99
C PRO A 41 9.08 7.10 -18.25
N GLN A 42 8.82 7.64 -19.46
CA GLN A 42 8.95 6.88 -20.71
C GLN A 42 10.40 6.65 -21.13
N HIS A 43 11.33 7.51 -20.71
CA HIS A 43 12.76 7.38 -21.01
C HIS A 43 13.55 6.59 -19.96
N VAL A 44 13.11 6.58 -18.70
CA VAL A 44 13.85 5.97 -17.58
C VAL A 44 13.51 4.48 -17.41
N TRP A 45 12.25 4.10 -17.63
CA TRP A 45 11.77 2.76 -17.29
C TRP A 45 12.26 1.65 -18.25
N PRO A 46 12.30 1.85 -19.58
CA PRO A 46 12.67 0.77 -20.49
C PRO A 46 14.11 0.22 -20.28
N PRO A 47 15.16 1.05 -20.09
CA PRO A 47 16.51 0.55 -19.84
C PRO A 47 16.65 -0.17 -18.48
N VAL A 48 15.97 0.33 -17.44
CA VAL A 48 15.96 -0.27 -16.10
C VAL A 48 15.27 -1.63 -16.11
N ILE A 49 14.13 -1.74 -16.79
CA ILE A 49 13.40 -3.01 -16.97
C ILE A 49 14.27 -4.03 -17.73
N ASP A 50 15.00 -3.61 -18.75
CA ASP A 50 15.88 -4.50 -19.54
C ASP A 50 17.12 -4.97 -18.73
N PHE A 51 17.67 -4.11 -17.88
CA PHE A 51 18.71 -4.49 -16.91
C PHE A 51 18.19 -5.55 -15.92
N LEU A 52 17.02 -5.31 -15.31
CA LEU A 52 16.41 -6.27 -14.38
C LEU A 52 16.12 -7.61 -15.05
N ARG A 53 15.61 -7.61 -16.28
CA ARG A 53 15.36 -8.86 -17.04
C ARG A 53 16.64 -9.64 -17.36
N ARG A 54 17.74 -8.95 -17.64
CA ARG A 54 19.02 -9.59 -17.96
C ARG A 54 19.72 -10.15 -16.72
N HIS A 55 19.41 -9.65 -15.52
CA HIS A 55 20.16 -9.99 -14.30
C HIS A 55 19.33 -10.69 -13.21
N HIS A 56 17.99 -10.73 -13.33
CA HIS A 56 17.15 -11.64 -12.56
C HIS A 56 16.99 -12.99 -13.27
N ARG A 57 17.39 -14.09 -12.62
CA ARG A 57 16.95 -15.43 -13.01
C ARG A 57 15.52 -15.66 -12.49
N PRO A 58 14.54 -16.00 -13.33
CA PRO A 58 13.19 -16.30 -12.85
C PRO A 58 13.19 -17.62 -12.08
N HIS A 59 12.57 -17.63 -10.90
CA HIS A 59 12.16 -18.85 -10.23
C HIS A 59 11.10 -19.55 -11.10
N ARG A 60 11.41 -20.73 -11.66
CA ARG A 60 10.40 -21.57 -12.31
C ARG A 60 9.47 -22.15 -11.23
N LEU A 61 8.18 -21.87 -11.32
CA LEU A 61 7.17 -22.69 -10.66
C LEU A 61 7.03 -24.02 -11.42
N PRO A 62 6.83 -25.16 -10.73
CA PRO A 62 6.64 -26.45 -11.37
C PRO A 62 5.26 -26.52 -12.07
N PRO A 63 5.12 -27.32 -13.14
CA PRO A 63 3.89 -27.41 -13.91
C PRO A 63 2.79 -28.13 -13.12
N THR A 64 1.56 -27.66 -13.28
CA THR A 64 0.33 -28.25 -12.73
C THR A 64 -0.05 -29.53 -13.47
N SER A 65 0.06 -30.68 -12.81
CA SER A 65 -0.71 -31.87 -13.17
C SER A 65 -1.09 -32.65 -11.90
N GLU A 66 -2.41 -32.83 -11.76
CA GLU A 66 -3.13 -33.87 -11.00
C GLU A 66 -2.81 -34.05 -9.51
N LEU A 67 -3.69 -33.50 -8.65
CA LEU A 67 -3.93 -34.07 -7.33
C LEU A 67 -5.35 -34.64 -7.28
N GLN A 68 -5.39 -35.97 -7.27
CA GLN A 68 -6.55 -36.77 -6.98
C GLN A 68 -7.11 -36.45 -5.58
N LEU A 69 -8.44 -36.46 -5.51
CA LEU A 69 -9.26 -36.36 -4.31
C LEU A 69 -8.95 -37.49 -3.32
N SER A 70 -8.50 -37.17 -2.10
CA SER A 70 -8.87 -37.94 -0.90
C SER A 70 -8.67 -37.13 0.39
N GLY A 71 -9.62 -37.25 1.33
CA GLY A 71 -9.34 -37.05 2.77
C GLY A 71 -9.66 -35.69 3.39
N ARG A 72 -10.92 -35.50 3.82
CA ARG A 72 -11.40 -34.36 4.64
C ARG A 72 -10.88 -34.46 6.08
N THR A 73 -9.77 -33.79 6.40
CA THR A 73 -9.47 -33.25 7.76
C THR A 73 -8.23 -32.32 7.82
N GLY A 74 -7.36 -32.30 6.79
CA GLY A 74 -6.09 -31.55 6.82
C GLY A 74 -6.14 -30.08 6.34
N THR A 75 -7.21 -29.64 5.69
CA THR A 75 -7.26 -28.33 5.01
C THR A 75 -7.35 -27.16 6.00
N ILE A 76 -8.13 -27.30 7.07
CA ILE A 76 -8.37 -26.22 8.05
C ILE A 76 -7.10 -25.93 8.85
N ALA A 77 -6.36 -26.98 9.27
CA ALA A 77 -5.11 -26.83 10.00
C ALA A 77 -4.01 -26.16 9.17
N ARG A 78 -3.93 -26.47 7.87
CA ARG A 78 -2.96 -25.87 6.95
C ARG A 78 -3.31 -24.41 6.59
N MET A 79 -4.60 -24.06 6.50
CA MET A 79 -5.04 -22.67 6.33
C MET A 79 -4.76 -21.83 7.58
N ALA A 80 -5.03 -22.36 8.78
CA ALA A 80 -4.73 -21.70 10.04
C ALA A 80 -3.21 -21.49 10.25
N GLN A 81 -2.39 -22.47 9.86
CA GLN A 81 -0.91 -22.36 9.90
C GLN A 81 -0.37 -21.31 8.93
N ASN A 82 -0.96 -21.15 7.74
CA ASN A 82 -0.57 -20.13 6.77
C ASN A 82 -1.02 -18.72 7.18
N ALA A 83 -2.20 -18.58 7.79
CA ALA A 83 -2.67 -17.30 8.33
C ALA A 83 -1.79 -16.84 9.52
N THR A 84 -1.36 -17.77 10.37
CA THR A 84 -0.43 -17.47 11.48
C THR A 84 0.99 -17.16 10.99
N SER A 85 1.47 -17.76 9.90
CA SER A 85 2.78 -17.40 9.32
C SER A 85 2.76 -16.02 8.65
N ALA A 86 1.68 -15.67 7.95
CA ALA A 86 1.54 -14.36 7.30
C ALA A 86 1.49 -13.21 8.33
N ALA A 87 0.80 -13.40 9.46
CA ALA A 87 0.81 -12.45 10.56
C ALA A 87 2.21 -12.30 11.20
N HIS A 88 3.01 -13.37 11.24
CA HIS A 88 4.37 -13.36 11.77
C HIS A 88 5.38 -12.59 10.90
N GLU A 89 5.11 -12.45 9.60
CA GLU A 89 5.93 -11.71 8.64
C GLU A 89 5.36 -10.30 8.32
N CYS A 90 4.20 -9.96 8.87
CA CYS A 90 3.55 -8.67 8.63
C CYS A 90 4.18 -7.54 9.47
N ILE A 91 4.70 -6.51 8.79
CA ILE A 91 5.28 -5.34 9.46
C ILE A 91 4.25 -4.59 10.34
N PHE A 92 2.97 -4.56 9.96
CA PHE A 92 1.95 -3.90 10.77
C PHE A 92 1.59 -4.72 12.02
N CYS A 93 1.60 -6.05 11.95
CA CYS A 93 1.50 -6.89 13.15
C CYS A 93 2.68 -6.63 14.09
N ALA A 94 3.91 -6.50 13.56
CA ALA A 94 5.08 -6.15 14.36
C ALA A 94 4.96 -4.76 15.02
N ILE A 95 4.43 -3.75 14.31
CA ILE A 95 4.16 -2.42 14.88
C ILE A 95 3.10 -2.51 15.99
N VAL A 96 1.97 -3.18 15.74
CA VAL A 96 0.89 -3.37 16.73
C VAL A 96 1.42 -4.08 17.99
N ALA A 97 2.31 -5.06 17.81
CA ALA A 97 2.97 -5.79 18.89
C ALA A 97 4.14 -5.03 19.54
N ARG A 98 4.44 -3.79 19.11
CA ARG A 98 5.58 -2.98 19.54
C ARG A 98 6.95 -3.65 19.35
N GLN A 99 7.05 -4.49 18.33
CA GLN A 99 8.28 -5.18 17.92
C GLN A 99 9.00 -4.43 16.78
N ALA A 100 8.31 -3.52 16.10
CA ALA A 100 8.87 -2.60 15.12
C ALA A 100 8.60 -1.14 15.54
N GLU A 101 9.50 -0.24 15.15
CA GLU A 101 9.37 1.19 15.47
C GLU A 101 8.25 1.83 14.66
N ALA A 102 7.46 2.68 15.31
CA ALA A 102 6.46 3.52 14.67
C ALA A 102 6.24 4.80 15.47
N SER A 103 5.94 5.90 14.78
CA SER A 103 5.47 7.13 15.40
C SER A 103 3.96 7.04 15.63
N VAL A 104 3.56 6.48 16.77
CA VAL A 104 2.15 6.26 17.14
C VAL A 104 1.48 7.59 17.51
N VAL A 105 0.29 7.84 16.95
CA VAL A 105 -0.54 9.03 17.19
C VAL A 105 -1.74 8.70 18.08
N TYR A 106 -2.29 7.50 17.94
CA TYR A 106 -3.44 7.02 18.69
C TYR A 106 -3.37 5.50 18.79
N GLU A 107 -3.84 4.95 19.91
CA GLU A 107 -4.09 3.52 20.05
C GLU A 107 -5.16 3.27 21.10
N ASP A 108 -5.95 2.23 20.88
CA ASP A 108 -6.90 1.68 21.84
C ASP A 108 -6.88 0.15 21.78
N GLU A 109 -7.89 -0.54 22.30
CA GLU A 109 -7.96 -2.00 22.28
C GLU A 109 -8.18 -2.62 20.89
N THR A 110 -8.63 -1.85 19.90
CA THR A 110 -9.06 -2.35 18.59
C THR A 110 -8.17 -1.89 17.45
N VAL A 111 -7.61 -0.68 17.50
CA VAL A 111 -6.80 -0.09 16.42
C VAL A 111 -5.54 0.60 16.93
N VAL A 112 -4.60 0.80 16.01
CA VAL A 112 -3.42 1.64 16.19
C VAL A 112 -3.34 2.59 14.99
N ALA A 113 -3.11 3.87 15.25
CA ALA A 113 -2.84 4.87 14.23
C ALA A 113 -1.41 5.40 14.37
N PHE A 114 -0.66 5.42 13.27
CA PHE A 114 0.75 5.81 13.27
C PHE A 114 1.15 6.47 11.95
N MET A 115 2.23 7.25 11.98
CA MET A 115 2.72 7.97 10.80
C MET A 115 3.22 7.01 9.72
N ASP A 116 2.89 7.28 8.47
CA ASP A 116 3.44 6.54 7.33
C ASP A 116 4.93 6.89 7.16
N LEU A 117 5.79 5.88 7.03
CA LEU A 117 7.22 6.04 6.80
C LEU A 117 7.53 6.62 5.41
N LYS A 118 6.65 6.38 4.42
CA LYS A 118 6.75 6.89 3.05
C LYS A 118 5.53 7.79 2.76
N PRO A 119 5.44 8.95 3.42
CA PRO A 119 4.26 9.79 3.35
C PRO A 119 4.06 10.37 1.94
N VAL A 120 2.81 10.40 1.45
CA VAL A 120 2.44 11.14 0.23
C VAL A 120 2.62 12.64 0.46
N THR A 121 2.24 13.12 1.64
CA THR A 121 2.40 14.50 2.10
C THR A 121 2.72 14.52 3.60
N PRO A 122 3.35 15.61 4.12
CA PRO A 122 3.63 15.73 5.55
C PRO A 122 2.37 15.60 6.41
N GLY A 123 2.39 14.65 7.33
CA GLY A 123 1.25 14.31 8.20
C GLY A 123 0.44 13.09 7.77
N HIS A 124 0.80 12.44 6.66
CA HIS A 124 0.19 11.15 6.27
C HIS A 124 0.36 10.12 7.37
N LEU A 125 -0.76 9.54 7.80
CA LEU A 125 -0.83 8.48 8.79
C LEU A 125 -1.73 7.34 8.32
N LEU A 126 -1.57 6.19 8.95
CA LEU A 126 -2.34 4.98 8.73
C LEU A 126 -3.16 4.69 9.99
N VAL A 127 -4.39 4.19 9.81
CA VAL A 127 -5.18 3.56 10.88
C VAL A 127 -5.32 2.08 10.56
N VAL A 128 -4.90 1.23 11.51
CA VAL A 128 -4.74 -0.21 11.31
C VAL A 128 -5.43 -0.96 12.46
N PRO A 129 -6.25 -2.00 12.19
CA PRO A 129 -6.79 -2.86 13.23
C PRO A 129 -5.67 -3.67 13.89
N ARG A 130 -5.81 -3.93 15.20
CA ARG A 130 -4.87 -4.78 15.92
C ARG A 130 -4.91 -6.22 15.42
N GLU A 131 -6.11 -6.71 15.11
CA GLU A 131 -6.30 -8.00 14.48
C GLU A 131 -5.83 -7.95 13.02
N HIS A 132 -5.18 -9.02 12.58
CA HIS A 132 -4.73 -9.15 11.21
C HIS A 132 -5.89 -9.53 10.30
N ALA A 133 -6.37 -8.56 9.53
CA ALA A 133 -7.31 -8.75 8.43
C ALA A 133 -6.60 -8.34 7.14
N VAL A 134 -6.65 -9.12 6.06
CA VAL A 134 -5.91 -8.79 4.84
C VAL A 134 -6.55 -7.60 4.12
N GLY A 135 -7.87 -7.62 3.98
CA GLY A 135 -8.65 -6.63 3.25
C GLY A 135 -10.02 -6.37 3.87
N LEU A 136 -10.95 -5.80 3.09
CA LEU A 136 -12.31 -5.49 3.57
C LEU A 136 -13.11 -6.75 3.93
N GLU A 137 -12.94 -7.82 3.15
CA GLU A 137 -13.70 -9.06 3.32
C GLU A 137 -13.34 -9.83 4.60
N ASP A 138 -12.17 -9.58 5.19
CA ASP A 138 -11.72 -10.22 6.42
C ASP A 138 -12.02 -9.37 7.68
N LEU A 139 -12.50 -8.14 7.51
CA LEU A 139 -12.71 -7.20 8.61
C LEU A 139 -14.16 -7.28 9.10
N ASP A 140 -14.36 -7.58 10.38
CA ASP A 140 -15.70 -7.58 10.95
C ASP A 140 -16.32 -6.18 10.97
N GLY A 141 -17.65 -6.11 10.96
CA GLY A 141 -18.39 -4.85 10.86
C GLY A 141 -18.11 -3.86 12.01
N ALA A 142 -17.86 -4.35 13.22
CA ALA A 142 -17.60 -3.48 14.37
C ALA A 142 -16.19 -2.88 14.29
N THR A 143 -15.19 -3.69 13.99
CA THR A 143 -13.81 -3.20 13.76
C THR A 143 -13.75 -2.26 12.56
N SER A 144 -14.46 -2.60 11.47
CA SER A 144 -14.57 -1.75 10.28
C SER A 144 -15.12 -0.37 10.64
N ALA A 145 -16.28 -0.30 11.31
CA ALA A 145 -16.87 0.96 11.75
C ALA A 145 -15.91 1.78 12.63
N HIS A 146 -15.18 1.10 13.52
CA HIS A 146 -14.25 1.75 14.44
C HIS A 146 -13.01 2.33 13.75
N VAL A 147 -12.41 1.61 12.80
CA VAL A 147 -11.29 2.14 12.00
C VAL A 147 -11.68 3.42 11.26
N TRP A 148 -12.88 3.45 10.65
CA TRP A 148 -13.39 4.65 9.99
C TRP A 148 -13.66 5.80 10.96
N SER A 149 -14.20 5.52 12.14
CA SER A 149 -14.41 6.52 13.20
C SER A 149 -13.09 7.15 13.65
N VAL A 150 -12.07 6.34 13.91
CA VAL A 150 -10.73 6.82 14.28
C VAL A 150 -10.09 7.59 13.12
N GLY A 151 -10.21 7.12 11.88
CA GLY A 151 -9.73 7.84 10.69
C GLY A 151 -10.37 9.22 10.54
N HIS A 152 -11.68 9.34 10.82
CA HIS A 152 -12.39 10.62 10.85
C HIS A 152 -11.81 11.57 11.92
N ASP A 153 -11.55 11.07 13.13
CA ASP A 153 -10.98 11.88 14.19
C ASP A 153 -9.53 12.30 13.91
N MET A 154 -8.73 11.43 13.29
CA MET A 154 -7.39 11.75 12.82
C MET A 154 -7.42 12.85 11.75
N ALA A 155 -8.34 12.77 10.79
CA ALA A 155 -8.53 13.81 9.77
C ALA A 155 -8.86 15.17 10.39
N ARG A 156 -9.74 15.19 11.41
CA ARG A 156 -10.05 16.42 12.16
C ARG A 156 -8.87 16.92 12.98
N ALA A 157 -8.10 16.02 13.59
CA ALA A 157 -6.90 16.36 14.35
C ALA A 157 -5.83 16.98 13.44
N LEU A 158 -5.60 16.43 12.24
CA LEU A 158 -4.66 16.97 11.25
C LEU A 158 -4.96 18.43 10.91
N ARG A 159 -6.23 18.75 10.65
CA ARG A 159 -6.68 20.14 10.38
C ARG A 159 -6.43 21.09 11.55
N ARG A 160 -6.62 20.63 12.79
CA ARG A 160 -6.38 21.41 14.01
C ARG A 160 -4.90 21.48 14.41
N SER A 161 -4.07 20.56 13.90
CA SER A 161 -2.65 20.48 14.19
C SER A 161 -1.85 21.54 13.44
N ARG A 162 -0.58 21.72 13.81
CA ARG A 162 0.36 22.61 13.13
C ARG A 162 0.55 22.33 11.63
N MET A 163 0.09 21.18 11.15
CA MET A 163 0.07 20.85 9.72
C MET A 163 -0.89 21.77 8.95
N ARG A 164 -2.03 22.16 9.55
CA ARG A 164 -2.99 23.12 8.95
C ARG A 164 -3.38 22.77 7.51
N CYS A 165 -3.57 21.48 7.23
CA CYS A 165 -3.91 21.01 5.89
C CYS A 165 -5.28 21.55 5.41
N GLU A 166 -5.37 21.82 4.11
CA GLU A 166 -6.54 22.40 3.45
C GLU A 166 -7.54 21.31 3.04
N GLY A 167 -7.05 20.11 2.73
CA GLY A 167 -7.84 18.94 2.37
C GLY A 167 -7.44 17.70 3.15
N ILE A 168 -8.23 16.65 3.00
CA ILE A 168 -7.90 15.30 3.44
C ILE A 168 -8.33 14.35 2.32
N ASN A 169 -7.45 13.44 1.92
CA ASN A 169 -7.86 12.20 1.26
C ASN A 169 -7.85 11.09 2.27
N VAL A 170 -8.96 10.36 2.35
CA VAL A 170 -9.01 9.07 3.00
C VAL A 170 -8.97 8.03 1.88
N LEU A 171 -7.98 7.16 1.91
CA LEU A 171 -7.75 6.16 0.86
C LEU A 171 -7.65 4.77 1.48
N LEU A 172 -8.30 3.81 0.85
CA LEU A 172 -8.18 2.40 1.15
C LEU A 172 -7.78 1.67 -0.13
N CYS A 173 -6.74 0.85 -0.03
CA CYS A 173 -6.26 0.00 -1.10
C CYS A 173 -6.51 -1.45 -0.66
N ASP A 174 -7.46 -2.13 -1.30
CA ASP A 174 -7.81 -3.53 -1.01
C ASP A 174 -7.51 -4.41 -2.23
N GLY A 175 -6.46 -5.23 -2.10
CA GLY A 175 -5.88 -6.04 -3.16
C GLY A 175 -4.71 -5.38 -3.91
N GLU A 176 -3.81 -6.21 -4.46
CA GLU A 176 -2.58 -5.77 -5.15
C GLU A 176 -2.86 -4.81 -6.31
N VAL A 177 -3.89 -5.10 -7.12
CA VAL A 177 -4.31 -4.26 -8.27
C VAL A 177 -4.82 -2.89 -7.80
N ALA A 178 -5.34 -2.81 -6.58
CA ALA A 178 -5.73 -1.55 -5.95
C ALA A 178 -4.57 -0.86 -5.22
N PHE A 179 -3.32 -1.29 -5.46
CA PHE A 179 -2.08 -0.77 -4.87
C PHE A 179 -1.84 -1.14 -3.40
N GLN A 180 -2.50 -2.18 -2.89
CA GLN A 180 -2.17 -2.70 -1.56
C GLN A 180 -0.77 -3.33 -1.58
N SER A 181 0.11 -2.87 -0.70
CA SER A 181 1.49 -3.37 -0.60
C SER A 181 1.78 -4.10 0.71
N VAL A 182 1.06 -3.75 1.78
CA VAL A 182 1.03 -4.53 3.03
C VAL A 182 -0.35 -5.16 3.14
N PHE A 183 -0.39 -6.49 3.12
CA PHE A 183 -1.60 -7.31 3.19
C PHE A 183 -2.12 -7.42 4.64
N HIS A 184 -2.34 -6.26 5.23
CA HIS A 184 -3.03 -6.02 6.49
C HIS A 184 -3.81 -4.73 6.27
N PHE A 185 -5.13 -4.75 6.49
CA PHE A 185 -6.00 -3.60 6.31
C PHE A 185 -5.40 -2.33 6.90
N HIS A 186 -5.35 -1.26 6.11
CA HIS A 186 -4.86 0.03 6.56
C HIS A 186 -5.60 1.16 5.85
N LEU A 187 -6.16 2.05 6.65
CA LEU A 187 -6.83 3.24 6.16
C LEU A 187 -5.81 4.39 6.11
N HIS A 188 -5.51 4.87 4.92
CA HIS A 188 -4.67 6.06 4.75
C HIS A 188 -5.47 7.32 5.09
N VAL A 189 -4.89 8.19 5.91
CA VAL A 189 -5.39 9.55 6.17
C VAL A 189 -4.32 10.55 5.72
N ILE A 190 -4.53 11.13 4.55
CA ILE A 190 -3.55 11.93 3.83
C ILE A 190 -3.95 13.40 3.87
N PRO A 191 -3.24 14.28 4.62
CA PRO A 191 -3.46 15.72 4.56
C PRO A 191 -3.11 16.28 3.18
N ARG A 192 -3.93 17.17 2.65
CA ARG A 192 -3.71 17.79 1.34
C ARG A 192 -3.45 19.28 1.47
N TYR A 193 -2.59 19.78 0.59
CA TYR A 193 -2.20 21.18 0.53
C TYR A 193 -2.35 21.68 -0.90
N ALA A 194 -2.71 22.95 -1.06
CA ALA A 194 -2.77 23.54 -2.39
C ALA A 194 -1.40 23.42 -3.08
N GLY A 195 -1.38 22.79 -4.26
CA GLY A 195 -0.15 22.62 -5.04
C GLY A 195 0.82 21.54 -4.52
N ASP A 196 0.37 20.60 -3.68
CA ASP A 196 1.23 19.49 -3.20
C ASP A 196 1.68 18.50 -4.29
N GLY A 197 1.21 18.66 -5.52
CA GLY A 197 1.62 17.89 -6.70
C GLY A 197 1.05 16.49 -6.79
N TRP A 198 0.30 16.01 -5.78
CA TRP A 198 -0.29 14.68 -5.82
C TRP A 198 -1.64 14.68 -6.55
N THR A 199 -1.75 13.88 -7.60
CA THR A 199 -2.94 13.84 -8.46
C THR A 199 -3.33 12.42 -8.82
N PHE A 200 -4.63 12.12 -8.86
CA PHE A 200 -5.15 10.94 -9.55
C PHE A 200 -5.33 11.28 -11.03
N LYS A 201 -4.49 10.68 -11.89
CA LYS A 201 -4.65 10.77 -13.34
C LYS A 201 -5.57 9.63 -13.78
N ALA A 202 -6.86 9.90 -13.87
CA ALA A 202 -7.84 8.96 -14.40
C ALA A 202 -8.42 9.50 -15.71
N GLU A 203 -8.46 8.67 -16.75
CA GLU A 203 -9.34 8.91 -17.89
C GLU A 203 -10.74 8.50 -17.46
N SER A 204 -11.68 9.45 -17.44
CA SER A 204 -13.06 9.23 -16.97
C SER A 204 -14.05 9.46 -18.11
N PRO A 205 -14.12 8.55 -19.09
CA PRO A 205 -15.12 8.66 -20.15
C PRO A 205 -16.53 8.53 -19.57
N GLU A 206 -17.49 9.27 -20.13
CA GLU A 206 -18.89 9.10 -19.78
C GLU A 206 -19.38 7.68 -20.11
N ARG A 207 -20.09 7.06 -19.17
CA ARG A 207 -20.71 5.74 -19.35
C ARG A 207 -22.20 5.91 -19.58
N LYS A 208 -22.76 5.14 -20.51
CA LYS A 208 -24.21 5.15 -20.81
C LYS A 208 -25.01 4.78 -19.56
N ARG A 209 -26.13 5.49 -19.32
CA ARG A 209 -27.02 5.24 -18.18
C ARG A 209 -27.46 3.77 -18.08
N SER A 210 -27.82 3.14 -19.19
CA SER A 210 -28.24 1.74 -19.22
C SER A 210 -27.15 0.76 -18.72
N LEU A 211 -25.88 1.05 -18.97
CA LEU A 211 -24.78 0.24 -18.44
C LEU A 211 -24.62 0.46 -16.93
N LEU A 212 -24.72 1.71 -16.46
CA LEU A 212 -24.70 2.01 -15.02
C LEU A 212 -25.85 1.31 -14.28
N ASP A 213 -27.05 1.28 -14.86
CA ASP A 213 -28.20 0.60 -14.27
C ASP A 213 -27.98 -0.91 -14.20
N SER A 214 -27.37 -1.50 -15.24
CA SER A 214 -26.96 -2.92 -15.26
C SER A 214 -25.90 -3.22 -14.19
N ASP A 215 -24.86 -2.40 -14.07
CA ASP A 215 -23.80 -2.56 -13.07
C ASP A 215 -24.41 -2.47 -11.65
N ALA A 216 -25.31 -1.52 -11.42
CA ALA A 216 -25.99 -1.35 -10.14
C ALA A 216 -26.88 -2.55 -9.78
N GLN A 217 -27.54 -3.17 -10.77
CA GLN A 217 -28.33 -4.38 -10.52
C GLN A 217 -27.45 -5.56 -10.10
N ALA A 218 -26.31 -5.76 -10.76
CA ALA A 218 -25.37 -6.82 -10.39
C ALA A 218 -24.89 -6.70 -8.93
N ILE A 219 -24.65 -5.46 -8.46
CA ILE A 219 -24.27 -5.20 -7.06
C ILE A 219 -25.43 -5.49 -6.10
N LYS A 220 -26.66 -5.07 -6.43
CA LYS A 220 -27.85 -5.33 -5.60
C LYS A 220 -28.10 -6.83 -5.44
N ASP A 221 -27.97 -7.59 -6.52
CA ASP A 221 -28.16 -9.04 -6.50
C ASP A 221 -27.15 -9.69 -5.53
N ALA A 222 -25.88 -9.25 -5.57
CA ALA A 222 -24.84 -9.72 -4.66
C ALA A 222 -25.11 -9.37 -3.19
N ILE A 223 -25.67 -8.19 -2.90
CA ILE A 223 -26.07 -7.80 -1.54
C ILE A 223 -27.19 -8.71 -1.03
N THR A 224 -28.23 -8.94 -1.84
CA THR A 224 -29.37 -9.78 -1.42
C THR A 224 -29.02 -11.25 -1.29
N GLY A 225 -27.99 -11.72 -1.99
CA GLY A 225 -27.47 -13.09 -1.91
C GLY A 225 -26.55 -13.34 -0.71
N ARG A 226 -26.04 -12.30 -0.05
CA ARG A 226 -25.27 -12.40 1.20
C ARG A 226 -26.20 -12.05 2.37
N THR A 227 -26.74 -13.05 3.06
CA THR A 227 -27.67 -12.84 4.18
C THR A 227 -27.02 -12.32 5.46
N ASP A 228 -25.68 -12.28 5.51
CA ASP A 228 -24.94 -12.04 6.75
C ASP A 228 -23.89 -10.94 6.50
N TRP A 229 -24.19 -9.72 6.96
CA TRP A 229 -23.27 -8.57 7.09
C TRP A 229 -23.31 -8.08 8.55
#